data_AF-A0A963BQC3-F1
#
_entry.id   AF-A0A963BQC3-F1
#
_cell.length_a   1.000
_cell.length_b   1.000
_cell.length_c   1.000
_cell.angle_alpha   90.00
_cell.angle_beta   90.00
_cell.angle_gamma   90.00
#
_symmetry.space_group_name_H-M   'P 1'
#
loop_
_entity.id
_entity.type
_entity.pdbx_description
1 polymer ?
#
loop_
_entity_poly.entity_id
_entity_poly.type
_entity_poly.pdbx_seq_one_letter_code
_entity_poly.pdbx_strand_id
1 'polypeptide(L)'
;ISAITNQGLVRFTFFDGALDTDRFIAFMTDLVKDADRKVFLIADNLRVHHANLVKEWLAKHRDEIEVFYLPFYSPELNPDEYLNRDLKTAIRSGPIARTATALIAKARNAMERIAAMPERVRSYFTHKAVSYAL
;
A
#
# COMPACT_ATOMS: atom_id res chain seq x y z
N ILE A 1 -5.50 -2.26 2.58
CA ILE A 1 -4.24 -2.41 1.82
C ILE A 1 -3.93 -1.09 1.11
N SER A 2 -2.66 -0.73 0.97
CA SER A 2 -2.18 0.48 0.29
C SER A 2 -0.94 0.19 -0.53
N ALA A 3 -0.72 1.03 -1.55
CA ALA A 3 0.51 1.14 -2.32
C ALA A 3 0.77 2.62 -2.62
N ILE A 4 2.03 3.01 -2.59
CA ILE A 4 2.48 4.38 -2.87
C ILE A 4 3.66 4.40 -3.82
N THR A 5 3.84 5.51 -4.52
CA THR A 5 4.95 5.69 -5.48
C THR A 5 5.83 6.87 -5.12
N ASN A 6 7.09 6.83 -5.55
CA ASN A 6 8.04 7.95 -5.49
C ASN A 6 7.59 9.17 -6.32
N GLN A 7 6.54 9.06 -7.13
CA GLN A 7 5.91 10.16 -7.86
C GLN A 7 4.81 10.87 -7.05
N GLY A 8 4.49 10.36 -5.86
CA GLY A 8 3.52 10.93 -4.92
C GLY A 8 2.10 10.39 -5.09
N LEU A 9 1.92 9.25 -5.76
CA LEU A 9 0.61 8.62 -5.94
C LEU A 9 0.31 7.66 -4.78
N VAL A 10 -0.97 7.53 -4.45
CA VAL A 10 -1.48 6.62 -3.42
C VAL A 10 -2.66 5.82 -3.99
N ARG A 11 -2.62 4.51 -3.86
CA ARG A 11 -3.75 3.60 -4.09
C ARG A 11 -4.05 2.86 -2.81
N PHE A 12 -5.32 2.79 -2.41
CA PHE A 12 -5.71 2.10 -1.19
C PHE A 12 -7.14 1.58 -1.27
N THR A 13 -7.39 0.48 -0.55
CA THR A 13 -8.72 -0.10 -0.38
C THR A 13 -8.92 -0.54 1.07
N PHE A 14 -10.11 -0.26 1.59
CA PHE A 14 -10.58 -0.74 2.90
C PHE A 14 -11.43 -1.99 2.71
N PHE A 15 -11.29 -2.95 3.61
CA PHE A 15 -12.08 -4.18 3.66
C PHE A 15 -12.20 -4.67 5.10
N ASP A 16 -13.25 -5.44 5.38
CA ASP A 16 -13.44 -6.04 6.70
C ASP A 16 -12.68 -7.36 6.83
N GLY A 17 -11.99 -7.54 7.96
CA GLY A 17 -11.18 -8.73 8.23
C GLY A 17 -9.74 -8.63 7.72
N ALA A 18 -9.05 -9.78 7.69
CA ALA A 18 -7.65 -9.85 7.27
C ALA A 18 -7.50 -9.75 5.74
N LEU A 19 -6.30 -9.38 5.29
CA LEU A 19 -5.94 -9.57 3.87
C LEU A 19 -5.88 -11.07 3.59
N ASP A 20 -6.45 -11.49 2.46
CA ASP A 20 -6.38 -12.84 1.92
C ASP A 20 -5.88 -12.79 0.47
N THR A 21 -5.68 -13.97 -0.11
CA THR A 21 -5.12 -14.11 -1.45
C THR A 21 -5.99 -13.43 -2.51
N ASP A 22 -7.30 -13.59 -2.45
CA ASP A 22 -8.22 -13.06 -3.45
C ASP A 22 -8.25 -11.53 -3.42
N ARG A 23 -8.26 -10.95 -2.21
CA ARG A 23 -8.18 -9.49 -2.02
C ARG A 23 -6.84 -8.93 -2.48
N PHE A 24 -5.75 -9.65 -2.27
CA PHE A 24 -4.44 -9.22 -2.76
C PHE A 24 -4.36 -9.26 -4.30
N ILE A 25 -4.87 -10.32 -4.92
CA ILE A 25 -4.96 -10.44 -6.38
C ILE A 25 -5.86 -9.35 -6.97
N ALA A 26 -7.01 -9.08 -6.35
CA ALA A 26 -7.91 -8.01 -6.77
C ALA A 26 -7.20 -6.64 -6.72
N PHE A 27 -6.47 -6.37 -5.63
CA PHE A 27 -5.70 -5.13 -5.51
C PHE A 27 -4.62 -5.00 -6.59
N MET A 28 -3.85 -6.06 -6.88
CA MET A 28 -2.86 -6.05 -7.97
C MET A 28 -3.51 -5.86 -9.34
N THR A 29 -4.69 -6.45 -9.56
CA THR A 29 -5.46 -6.29 -10.80
C THR A 29 -5.84 -4.81 -11.00
N ASP A 30 -6.27 -4.13 -9.95
CA ASP A 30 -6.60 -2.70 -10.03
C ASP A 30 -5.36 -1.84 -10.27
N LEU A 31 -4.21 -2.18 -9.67
CA LEU A 31 -2.94 -1.49 -9.95
C LEU A 31 -2.53 -1.61 -11.42
N VAL A 32 -2.71 -2.79 -12.03
CA VAL A 32 -2.41 -3.02 -13.46
C VAL A 32 -3.34 -2.20 -14.35
N LYS A 33 -4.65 -2.19 -14.07
CA LYS A 33 -5.64 -1.41 -14.85
C LYS A 33 -5.38 0.09 -14.82
N ASP A 34 -4.84 0.59 -13.72
CA ASP A 34 -4.56 2.01 -13.51
C ASP A 34 -3.22 2.46 -14.13
N ALA A 35 -2.43 1.54 -14.70
CA ALA A 35 -1.09 1.81 -15.20
C ALA A 35 -0.96 1.52 -16.70
N ASP A 36 -0.51 2.51 -17.48
CA ASP A 36 -0.19 2.35 -18.91
C ASP A 36 1.14 1.62 -19.17
N ARG A 37 1.79 1.14 -18.11
CA ARG A 37 3.12 0.51 -18.14
C ARG A 37 3.21 -0.59 -17.11
N LYS A 38 4.16 -1.51 -17.31
CA LYS A 38 4.43 -2.60 -16.38
C LYS A 38 4.62 -2.07 -14.95
N VAL A 39 3.88 -2.63 -14.00
CA VAL A 39 3.92 -2.30 -12.58
C VAL A 39 5.04 -3.09 -11.91
N PHE A 40 5.91 -2.41 -11.18
CA PHE A 40 6.86 -3.05 -10.27
C PHE A 40 6.40 -2.80 -8.83
N LEU A 41 5.85 -3.84 -8.20
CA LEU A 41 5.30 -3.76 -6.85
C LEU A 41 6.32 -4.28 -5.83
N ILE A 42 6.68 -3.45 -4.85
CA ILE A 42 7.57 -3.84 -3.76
C ILE A 42 6.71 -4.12 -2.54
N ALA A 43 6.71 -5.36 -2.06
CA ALA A 43 5.85 -5.83 -0.97
C ALA A 43 6.67 -6.34 0.21
N ASP A 44 6.06 -6.33 1.40
CA ASP A 44 6.61 -7.03 2.57
C ASP A 44 6.45 -8.56 2.45
N ASN A 45 6.91 -9.29 3.47
CA ASN A 45 6.87 -10.76 3.51
C ASN A 45 5.59 -11.33 4.15
N LEU A 46 4.44 -10.67 4.04
CA LEU A 46 3.20 -11.28 4.50
C LEU A 46 2.95 -12.61 3.78
N ARG A 47 2.57 -13.66 4.53
CA ARG A 47 2.37 -15.03 4.00
C ARG A 47 1.44 -15.07 2.78
N VAL A 48 0.43 -14.19 2.76
CA VAL A 48 -0.54 -14.08 1.66
C VAL A 48 0.13 -13.74 0.34
N HIS A 49 1.15 -12.89 0.33
CA HIS A 49 1.85 -12.52 -0.90
C HIS A 49 2.58 -13.72 -1.53
N HIS A 50 2.92 -14.73 -0.73
CA HIS A 50 3.66 -15.92 -1.16
C HIS A 50 2.77 -17.12 -1.53
N ALA A 51 1.43 -16.95 -1.48
CA ALA A 51 0.50 -18.02 -1.80
C ALA A 51 0.65 -18.52 -3.25
N ASN A 52 0.42 -19.82 -3.50
CA ASN A 52 0.57 -20.40 -4.84
C ASN A 52 -0.34 -19.73 -5.87
N LEU A 53 -1.58 -19.39 -5.50
CA LEU A 53 -2.50 -18.65 -6.36
C LEU A 53 -1.95 -17.28 -6.77
N VAL A 54 -1.24 -16.59 -5.88
CA VAL A 54 -0.57 -15.32 -6.22
C VAL A 54 0.53 -15.56 -7.26
N LYS A 55 1.35 -16.59 -7.08
CA LYS A 55 2.42 -16.95 -8.03
C LYS A 55 1.86 -17.33 -9.40
N GLU A 56 0.80 -18.12 -9.43
CA GLU A 56 0.11 -18.51 -10.66
C GLU A 56 -0.50 -17.31 -11.37
N TRP A 57 -1.08 -16.37 -10.62
CA TRP A 57 -1.62 -15.14 -11.18
C TRP A 57 -0.51 -14.24 -11.75
N LEU A 58 0.60 -14.04 -11.02
CA LEU A 58 1.74 -13.26 -11.49
C LEU A 58 2.38 -13.86 -12.75
N ALA A 59 2.46 -15.19 -12.85
CA ALA A 59 2.98 -15.86 -14.04
C ALA A 59 2.14 -15.57 -15.30
N LYS A 60 0.82 -15.39 -15.15
CA LYS A 60 -0.10 -15.03 -16.23
C LYS A 60 -0.02 -13.55 -16.62
N HIS A 61 0.39 -12.68 -15.70
CA HIS A 61 0.42 -11.21 -15.88
C HIS A 61 1.87 -10.67 -15.89
N ARG A 62 2.86 -11.49 -16.26
CA ARG A 62 4.29 -11.16 -16.17
C ARG A 62 4.71 -9.92 -16.98
N ASP A 63 3.96 -9.60 -18.02
CA ASP A 63 4.21 -8.45 -18.91
C ASP A 63 3.55 -7.17 -18.34
N GLU A 64 2.64 -7.32 -17.39
CA GLU A 64 1.85 -6.24 -16.78
C GLU A 64 2.32 -5.88 -15.36
N ILE A 65 2.79 -6.87 -14.59
CA ILE A 65 3.24 -6.66 -13.21
C ILE A 65 4.32 -7.66 -12.78
N GLU A 66 5.22 -7.18 -11.92
CA GLU A 66 6.24 -7.98 -11.26
C GLU A 66 6.37 -7.56 -9.79
N VAL A 67 6.48 -8.55 -8.89
CA VAL A 67 6.53 -8.33 -7.44
C VAL A 67 7.92 -8.61 -6.90
N PHE A 68 8.48 -7.64 -6.18
CA PHE A 68 9.71 -7.79 -5.40
C PHE A 68 9.40 -7.80 -3.91
N TYR A 69 10.13 -8.59 -3.15
CA TYR A 69 9.97 -8.69 -1.72
C TYR A 69 11.09 -7.99 -0.99
N LEU A 70 10.74 -7.23 0.05
CA LEU A 70 11.70 -6.71 1.00
C LEU A 70 12.42 -7.84 1.74
N PRO A 71 13.58 -7.59 2.36
CA PRO A 71 14.15 -8.49 3.34
C PRO A 71 13.18 -8.75 4.51
N PHE A 72 13.27 -9.93 5.13
CA PHE A 72 12.49 -10.25 6.31
C PHE A 72 12.79 -9.27 7.46
N TYR A 73 11.78 -9.00 8.28
CA TYR A 73 11.88 -8.16 9.48
C TYR A 73 12.44 -6.73 9.25
N SER A 74 12.27 -6.17 8.05
CA SER A 74 12.81 -4.84 7.69
C SER A 74 11.70 -3.81 7.36
N PRO A 75 10.79 -3.50 8.31
CA PRO A 75 9.67 -2.57 8.07
C PRO A 75 10.15 -1.14 7.72
N GLU A 76 11.32 -0.73 8.18
CA GLU A 76 11.93 0.57 7.88
C GLU A 76 12.27 0.77 6.41
N LEU A 77 12.37 -0.33 5.65
CA LEU A 77 12.57 -0.29 4.20
C LEU A 77 11.25 -0.06 3.45
N ASN A 78 10.08 -0.28 4.08
CA ASN A 78 8.79 -0.10 3.42
C ASN A 78 8.34 1.37 3.49
N PRO A 79 8.26 2.11 2.37
CA PRO A 79 7.74 3.47 2.35
C PRO A 79 6.30 3.56 2.88
N ASP A 80 5.50 2.51 2.71
CA ASP A 80 4.10 2.48 3.15
C ASP A 80 3.97 2.55 4.68
N GLU A 81 5.04 2.24 5.44
CA GLU A 81 5.06 2.45 6.89
C GLU A 81 5.04 3.94 7.30
N TYR A 82 5.53 4.84 6.44
CA TYR A 82 5.42 6.28 6.67
C TYR A 82 3.98 6.77 6.44
N LEU A 83 3.31 6.25 5.40
CA LEU A 83 1.89 6.46 5.18
C LEU A 83 1.06 5.94 6.38
N ASN A 84 1.36 4.72 6.84
CA ASN A 84 0.72 4.13 8.02
C ASN A 84 0.90 4.98 9.27
N ARG A 85 2.09 5.58 9.47
CA ARG A 85 2.36 6.49 10.58
C ARG A 85 1.49 7.75 10.49
N ASP A 86 1.39 8.36 9.31
CA ASP A 86 0.56 9.55 9.10
C ASP A 86 -0.92 9.25 9.30
N LEU A 87 -1.42 8.12 8.77
CA LEU A 87 -2.78 7.63 8.99
C LEU A 87 -3.09 7.45 10.49
N LYS A 88 -2.24 6.70 11.21
CA LYS A 88 -2.41 6.46 12.65
C LYS A 88 -2.39 7.76 13.44
N THR A 89 -1.54 8.72 13.05
CA THR A 89 -1.47 10.04 13.69
C THR A 89 -2.74 10.84 13.47
N ALA A 90 -3.26 10.87 12.24
CA ALA A 90 -4.52 11.54 11.91
C ALA A 90 -5.72 10.93 12.66
N ILE A 91 -5.77 9.60 12.76
CA ILE A 91 -6.81 8.89 13.52
C ILE A 91 -6.72 9.20 15.02
N ARG A 92 -5.53 9.39 15.59
CA ARG A 92 -5.35 9.71 17.02
C ARG A 92 -5.62 11.18 17.37
N SER A 93 -5.32 12.09 16.44
CA SER A 93 -5.33 13.54 16.73
C SER A 93 -6.74 14.16 16.69
N GLY A 94 -7.68 13.56 15.97
CA GLY A 94 -9.06 14.06 15.91
C GLY A 94 -10.00 13.46 16.98
N PRO A 95 -11.28 13.85 17.01
CA PRO A 95 -12.29 13.31 17.93
C PRO A 95 -12.36 11.77 17.93
N ILE A 96 -12.60 11.17 19.10
CA ILE A 96 -12.68 9.71 19.25
C ILE A 96 -13.84 9.16 18.41
N ALA A 97 -13.53 8.21 17.53
CA ALA A 97 -14.54 7.45 16.80
C ALA A 97 -15.12 6.37 17.74
N ARG A 98 -16.44 6.41 17.98
CA ARG A 98 -17.13 5.48 18.89
C ARG A 98 -17.75 4.27 18.19
N THR A 99 -17.71 4.22 16.87
CA THR A 99 -18.26 3.14 16.05
C THR A 99 -17.27 2.73 14.97
N ALA A 100 -17.37 1.50 14.48
CA ALA A 100 -16.55 1.02 13.37
C ALA A 100 -16.74 1.89 12.12
N THR A 101 -17.99 2.26 11.80
CA THR A 101 -18.30 3.16 10.68
C THR A 101 -17.62 4.53 10.82
N ALA A 102 -17.67 5.14 12.01
CA ALA A 102 -17.01 6.42 12.25
C ALA A 102 -15.47 6.29 12.15
N LEU A 103 -14.90 5.17 12.59
CA LEU A 103 -13.47 4.92 12.49
C LEU A 103 -13.03 4.76 11.03
N ILE A 104 -13.78 3.99 10.24
CA ILE A 104 -13.54 3.80 8.80
C ILE A 104 -13.67 5.13 8.06
N ALA A 105 -14.71 5.93 8.33
CA ALA A 105 -14.87 7.25 7.73
C ALA A 105 -13.69 8.18 8.07
N LYS A 106 -13.23 8.18 9.33
CA LYS A 106 -12.07 8.95 9.76
C LYS A 106 -10.79 8.50 9.05
N ALA A 107 -10.56 7.20 8.95
CA ALA A 107 -9.42 6.63 8.25
C ALA A 107 -9.44 6.95 6.76
N ARG A 108 -10.61 6.84 6.11
CA ARG A 108 -10.81 7.20 4.70
C ARG A 108 -10.50 8.67 4.44
N ASN A 109 -11.08 9.58 5.20
CA ASN A 109 -10.82 11.02 5.06
C ASN A 109 -9.33 11.35 5.24
N ALA A 110 -8.64 10.66 6.17
CA ALA A 110 -7.21 10.83 6.36
C ALA A 110 -6.41 10.34 5.14
N MET A 111 -6.72 9.15 4.62
CA MET A 111 -6.09 8.60 3.42
C MET A 111 -6.31 9.48 2.19
N GLU A 112 -7.54 9.95 1.96
CA GLU A 112 -7.88 10.86 0.85
C GLU A 112 -7.12 12.18 0.95
N ARG A 113 -7.00 12.74 2.16
CA ARG A 113 -6.20 13.95 2.40
C ARG A 113 -4.72 13.72 2.11
N ILE A 114 -4.15 12.58 2.52
CA ILE A 114 -2.74 12.27 2.24
C ILE A 114 -2.53 12.05 0.75
N ALA A 115 -3.45 11.34 0.07
CA ALA A 115 -3.42 11.12 -1.37
C ALA A 115 -3.49 12.43 -2.18
N ALA A 116 -4.16 13.46 -1.64
CA ALA A 116 -4.18 14.81 -2.21
C ALA A 116 -2.90 15.64 -1.95
N MET A 117 -1.90 15.10 -1.25
CA MET A 117 -0.64 15.76 -0.91
C MET A 117 0.56 15.02 -1.54
N PRO A 118 0.76 15.10 -2.86
CA PRO A 118 1.80 14.33 -3.55
C PRO A 118 3.21 14.61 -3.01
N GLU A 119 3.54 15.86 -2.67
CA GLU A 119 4.86 16.19 -2.10
C GLU A 119 5.10 15.50 -0.74
N ARG A 120 4.06 15.33 0.07
CA ARG A 120 4.15 14.59 1.32
C ARG A 120 4.46 13.11 1.05
N VAL A 121 3.78 12.52 0.09
CA VAL A 121 3.99 11.11 -0.29
C VAL A 121 5.40 10.91 -0.88
N ARG A 122 5.86 11.80 -1.74
CA ARG A 122 7.25 11.80 -2.26
C ARG A 122 8.27 11.88 -1.13
N SER A 123 7.99 12.67 -0.10
CA SER A 123 8.91 12.80 1.05
C SER A 123 9.16 11.49 1.79
N TYR A 124 8.25 10.50 1.73
CA TYR A 124 8.45 9.19 2.34
C TYR A 124 9.63 8.41 1.73
N PHE A 125 9.96 8.68 0.45
CA PHE A 125 11.07 8.06 -0.26
C PHE A 125 12.41 8.75 -0.04
N THR A 126 12.44 9.88 0.67
CA THR A 126 13.68 10.62 0.97
C THR A 126 14.46 10.04 2.14
N HIS A 127 13.85 9.16 2.93
CA HIS A 127 14.54 8.51 4.05
C HIS A 127 15.63 7.56 3.53
N LYS A 128 16.83 7.60 4.13
CA LYS A 128 18.00 6.83 3.68
C LYS A 128 17.73 5.32 3.56
N ALA A 129 16.88 4.78 4.42
CA ALA A 129 16.51 3.36 4.38
C ALA A 129 15.65 2.99 3.14
N VAL A 130 14.97 3.96 2.53
CA VAL A 130 13.99 3.74 1.46
C VAL A 130 14.47 4.27 0.10
N SER A 131 15.68 4.85 0.05
CA SER A 131 16.22 5.48 -1.16
C SER A 131 16.45 4.51 -2.33
N TYR A 132 16.37 3.19 -2.11
CA TYR A 132 16.44 2.19 -3.17
C TYR A 132 15.22 2.23 -4.12
N ALA A 133 14.12 2.85 -3.68
CA ALA A 133 12.87 2.97 -4.43
C ALA A 133 12.68 4.36 -5.06
N LEU A 134 13.77 5.14 -5.21
CA LEU A 134 13.79 6.43 -5.89
C LEU A 134 13.97 6.29 -7.40
#